data_AF-A0A3B9BV50-F1
#
_entry.id   AF-A0A3B9BV50-F1
#
_cell.length_a   1.000
_cell.length_b   1.000
_cell.length_c   1.000
_cell.angle_alpha   90.00
_cell.angle_beta   90.00
_cell.angle_gamma   90.00
#
_symmetry.space_group_name_H-M   'P 1'
#
loop_
_entity.id
_entity.type
_entity.pdbx_description
1 polymer ?
#
loop_
_entity_poly.entity_id
_entity_poly.type
_entity_poly.pdbx_seq_one_letter_code
_entity_poly.pdbx_strand_id
1 'polypeptide(L)' 'MAVRALDRVLRSMHIWVPNWYKGSHNIAYWDVFGRPKTKPRFSRGVIGTWWLEQEKLDTLKAKGALR' A
#
# COMPACT_ATOMS: atom_id res chain seq x y z
N MET A 1 -24.33 7.60 8.90
CA MET A 1 -25.35 7.26 7.88
C MET A 1 -25.29 8.13 6.61
N ALA A 2 -24.72 9.34 6.66
CA ALA A 2 -24.63 10.26 5.52
C ALA A 2 -23.98 9.67 4.25
N VAL A 3 -22.83 8.97 4.39
CA VAL A 3 -22.12 8.39 3.21
C VAL A 3 -22.96 7.34 2.47
N ARG A 4 -23.79 6.56 3.19
CA ARG A 4 -24.68 5.56 2.57
C ARG A 4 -25.83 6.22 1.81
N ALA A 5 -26.38 7.31 2.34
CA ALA A 5 -27.42 8.06 1.66
C ALA A 5 -26.86 8.74 0.39
N LEU A 6 -25.67 9.32 0.49
CA LEU A 6 -24.98 9.92 -0.65
C LEU A 6 -24.68 8.92 -1.77
N ASP A 7 -24.13 7.74 -1.45
CA ASP A 7 -23.85 6.69 -2.44
C ASP A 7 -25.11 6.27 -3.21
N ARG A 8 -26.28 6.20 -2.54
CA ARG A 8 -27.55 5.87 -3.19
C ARG A 8 -27.99 6.95 -4.19
N VAL A 9 -27.89 8.23 -3.81
CA VAL A 9 -28.24 9.36 -4.69
C VAL A 9 -27.31 9.40 -5.90
N LEU A 10 -25.99 9.24 -5.70
CA LEU A 10 -25.03 9.26 -6.81
C LEU A 10 -25.29 8.11 -7.80
N ARG A 11 -25.63 6.92 -7.30
CA ARG A 11 -25.98 5.77 -8.16
C ARG A 11 -27.28 5.99 -8.93
N SER A 12 -28.30 6.62 -8.33
CA SER A 12 -29.59 6.86 -9.01
C SER A 12 -29.49 7.88 -10.15
N MET A 13 -28.49 8.76 -10.13
CA MET A 13 -28.27 9.74 -11.19
C MET A 13 -27.69 9.14 -12.48
N HIS A 14 -27.21 7.89 -12.45
CA HIS A 14 -26.59 7.22 -13.61
C HIS A 14 -25.45 8.02 -14.27
N ILE A 15 -24.75 8.86 -13.51
CA ILE A 15 -23.64 9.71 -13.98
C ILE A 15 -22.34 8.93 -14.24
N TRP A 16 -22.26 7.67 -13.80
CA TRP A 16 -21.09 6.83 -13.93
C TRP A 16 -21.49 5.35 -14.01
N VAL A 17 -20.76 4.58 -14.84
CA VAL A 17 -20.85 3.12 -14.92
C VAL A 17 -19.72 2.50 -14.08
N PRO A 18 -20.02 1.82 -12.96
CA PRO A 18 -19.01 1.17 -12.13
C PRO A 18 -18.27 0.08 -12.91
N ASN A 19 -16.95 0.02 -12.74
CA ASN A 19 -16.09 -1.00 -13.30
C ASN A 19 -15.48 -1.87 -12.18
N TRP A 20 -14.44 -2.62 -12.52
CA TRP A 20 -13.69 -3.46 -11.59
C TRP A 20 -12.56 -2.68 -10.90
N TYR A 21 -12.18 -3.15 -9.71
CA TYR A 21 -10.97 -2.74 -9.02
C TYR A 21 -10.26 -3.96 -8.45
N LYS A 22 -8.94 -3.85 -8.24
CA LYS A 22 -8.15 -4.91 -7.62
C LYS A 22 -8.20 -4.75 -6.10
N GLY A 23 -8.73 -5.75 -5.38
CA GLY A 23 -8.82 -5.75 -3.91
C GLY A 23 -7.48 -5.94 -3.18
N SER A 24 -6.37 -6.03 -3.91
CA SER A 24 -5.02 -6.20 -3.38
C SER A 24 -4.07 -5.21 -4.03
N HIS A 25 -2.96 -4.89 -3.35
CA HIS A 25 -1.91 -4.11 -3.99
C HIS A 25 -0.58 -4.85 -3.93
N ASN A 26 0.00 -5.01 -5.11
CA ASN A 26 1.33 -5.57 -5.31
C ASN A 26 2.33 -4.44 -5.04
N ILE A 27 3.31 -4.70 -4.18
CA ILE A 27 4.42 -3.77 -3.94
C ILE A 27 5.70 -4.55 -4.08
N ALA A 28 6.58 -4.07 -4.96
CA ALA A 28 7.95 -4.49 -5.04
C ALA A 28 8.82 -3.49 -4.26
N TYR A 29 9.73 -3.99 -3.44
CA TYR A 29 10.68 -3.19 -2.67
C TYR A 29 11.93 -4.03 -2.43
N TRP A 30 13.08 -3.36 -2.25
CA TRP A 30 14.31 -4.03 -1.88
C TRP A 30 14.20 -4.61 -0.47
N ASP A 31 14.79 -5.78 -0.24
CA ASP A 31 14.85 -6.40 1.09
C ASP A 31 15.88 -5.70 2.01
N VAL A 32 15.82 -4.37 2.05
CA VAL A 32 16.60 -3.47 2.93
C VAL A 32 15.68 -2.78 3.94
N PHE A 33 14.37 -2.85 3.76
CA PHE A 33 13.41 -2.11 4.57
C PHE A 33 12.80 -2.99 5.68
N GLY A 34 12.82 -2.46 6.89
CA GLY A 34 11.98 -2.91 7.99
C GLY A 34 10.58 -2.30 7.90
N ARG A 35 9.58 -3.03 8.41
CA ARG A 35 8.20 -2.55 8.49
C ARG A 35 7.47 -3.11 9.70
N PRO A 36 6.46 -2.40 10.23
CA PRO A 36 5.64 -2.91 11.33
C PRO A 36 4.94 -4.23 10.95
N LYS A 37 4.82 -5.15 11.92
CA LYS A 37 4.09 -6.42 11.75
C LYS A 37 2.62 -6.19 11.37
N THR A 38 2.01 -5.15 11.94
CA THR A 38 0.64 -4.73 11.64
C THR A 38 0.67 -3.44 10.84
N LYS A 39 0.19 -3.50 9.60
CA LYS A 39 0.06 -2.31 8.74
C LYS A 39 -1.09 -1.40 9.19
N PRO A 40 -1.06 -0.10 8.86
CA PRO A 40 -2.20 0.78 9.05
C PRO A 40 -3.47 0.25 8.34
N ARG A 41 -4.64 0.44 8.95
CA ARG A 41 -5.91 -0.08 8.43
C ARG A 41 -6.29 0.49 7.07
N PHE A 42 -6.00 1.77 6.85
CA PHE A 42 -6.44 2.53 5.66
C PHE A 42 -5.28 3.08 4.83
N SER A 43 -4.04 2.65 5.09
CA SER A 43 -2.86 3.12 4.37
C SER A 43 -1.84 2.00 4.16
N ARG A 44 -1.03 2.14 3.11
CA ARG A 44 0.12 1.26 2.87
C ARG A 44 1.27 1.51 3.84
N GLY A 45 1.36 2.72 4.40
CA GLY A 45 2.38 3.11 5.38
C GLY A 45 3.82 3.19 4.84
N VAL A 46 4.07 2.96 3.56
CA VAL A 46 5.44 2.79 3.01
C VAL A 46 6.36 3.96 3.33
N ILE A 47 5.93 5.20 3.09
CA ILE A 47 6.79 6.39 3.26
C ILE A 47 6.98 6.75 4.74
N GLY A 48 5.94 6.59 5.58
CA GLY A 48 5.94 7.09 6.95
C GLY A 48 6.21 6.04 8.03
N THR A 49 6.16 4.75 7.71
CA THR A 49 6.28 3.68 8.72
C THR A 49 7.40 2.69 8.44
N TRP A 50 8.00 2.71 7.25
CA TRP A 50 9.11 1.81 6.93
C TRP A 50 10.43 2.52 7.24
N TRP A 51 11.45 1.74 7.59
CA TRP A 51 12.78 2.25 7.88
C TRP A 51 13.83 1.40 7.18
N LEU A 52 15.01 1.95 6.96
CA LEU A 52 16.14 1.20 6.44
C LEU A 52 16.73 0.33 7.56
N GLU A 53 16.90 -0.95 7.31
CA GLU A 53 17.64 -1.87 8.18
C GLU A 53 19.05 -2.03 7.63
N GLN A 54 20.02 -1.47 8.35
CA GLN A 54 21.41 -1.41 7.91
C GLN A 54 22.02 -2.80 7.70
N GLU A 55 21.74 -3.75 8.58
CA GLU A 55 22.23 -5.13 8.48
C GLU A 55 21.78 -5.83 7.19
N LYS A 56 20.53 -5.59 6.78
CA LYS A 56 19.99 -6.13 5.54
C LYS A 56 20.62 -5.46 4.32
N LEU A 57 20.84 -4.15 4.39
CA LEU A 57 21.55 -3.41 3.35
C LEU A 57 22.96 -3.95 3.14
N ASP A 58 23.72 -4.14 4.22
CA ASP A 58 25.10 -4.63 4.15
C ASP A 58 25.17 -6.07 3.65
N THR A 59 24.22 -6.92 4.07
CA THR A 59 24.08 -8.28 3.55
C THR A 59 23.79 -8.30 2.05
N LEU A 60 22.91 -7.41 1.56
CA LEU A 60 22.58 -7.33 0.13
C LEU A 60 23.73 -6.77 -0.71
N LYS A 61 24.49 -5.83 -0.16
CA LYS A 61 25.73 -5.32 -0.77
C LYS A 61 26.80 -6.41 -0.84
N ALA A 62 27.02 -7.15 0.24
CA ALA A 62 27.97 -8.27 0.27
C ALA A 62 27.61 -9.38 -0.73
N LYS A 63 26.31 -9.61 -0.95
CA LYS A 63 25.80 -10.54 -1.98
C LYS A 63 25.92 -10.01 -3.42
N GLY A 64 26.35 -8.76 -3.62
CA GLY A 64 26.46 -8.12 -4.93
C GLY A 64 25.11 -7.81 -5.61
N ALA A 65 24.00 -7.96 -4.88
CA ALA A 65 22.64 -7.72 -5.37
C ALA A 65 22.27 -6.22 -5.35
N LEU A 66 22.99 -5.43 -4.56
CA LEU A 66 22.88 -3.98 -4.50
C LEU A 66 24.28 -3.39 -4.70
N ARG A 67 24.46 -2.53 -5.72
CA ARG A 67 25.72 -1.83 -6.00
C ARG A 67 25.68 -0.42 -5.44
#